data_AF-A0A2D9QUJ4-F1
#
_entry.id   AF-A0A2D9QUJ4-F1
#
_cell.length_a   1.000
_cell.length_b   1.000
_cell.length_c   1.000
_cell.angle_alpha   90.00
_cell.angle_beta   90.00
_cell.angle_gamma   90.00
#
_symmetry.space_group_name_H-M   'P 1'
#
loop_
_entity.id
_entity.type
_entity.pdbx_description
1 polymer ?
#
loop_
_entity_poly.entity_id
_entity_poly.type
_entity_poly.pdbx_seq_one_letter_code
_entity_poly.pdbx_strand_id
1 'polypeptide(L)'
;MTLIPAGKFQMGMLENDTAEWIKNTHPVHTVELDTFSIDTYEVTIKQYNEFVSATGHRPLPDWVNKYSPTDSHPVVGVSWYDANTYAKWMGKRLPTEAEWEYAARGGLRGKRYVWGNSQPSGTECNYADKNADPVLRQIDKGYHWSDLNIDDGYAYTAPVGSYFPNGYGLHDMAGNIYEWCADWFDENYYSRSPTRNPEGPSSGEKRVIRGGSWNYDAYSLHVASRIGSNPYNTNSFVGFRCVLGSRPRKEQASEKNKASATAPQTNLLYNQNTQENFSQNFESLKKQLEQTVKINPSADAYYHLGVINGMQSQWKPAIANLEHAVAINPGYAEAFNKLGKAYLIGLAQAKEAIPFLKKAIEIDAKYADSYKLLGTAYLHQDLGQEAIKYFDKAVLIDSTDIESLYLLGFCYYQENKLKKAISHFEQVIEKDPFYAQAHFNLGNCYFRTGQIDKGRSALNNFQQLNRDLEQIKILDHYLQNDSQDLEKWSQLAQLLIKHNRWEESTNALGKCVLLNPRNPDYYEMLGYAYLQIKSHEDAVRVYKEIINLYPDTAEYRNSLGIAYMLTERYIRAIDQFQLAIHVEPLKPDYHLNLAKAYQQINHQQKANQALSEYRHLDSETPDTLNRHQE
;
A
#
# COMPACT_ATOMS: atom_id res chain seq x y z
N MET A 1 -11.27 36.13 1.53
CA MET A 1 -10.49 35.65 2.68
C MET A 1 -11.10 36.22 3.93
N THR A 2 -11.24 35.39 4.94
CA THR A 2 -11.82 35.69 6.23
C THR A 2 -10.70 35.78 7.27
N LEU A 3 -10.73 36.82 8.10
CA LEU A 3 -9.77 37.01 9.19
C LEU A 3 -10.20 36.16 10.39
N ILE A 4 -9.32 35.28 10.84
CA ILE A 4 -9.54 34.38 11.98
C ILE A 4 -8.77 34.95 13.17
N PRO A 5 -9.43 35.29 14.29
CA PRO A 5 -8.78 35.95 15.42
C PRO A 5 -7.86 34.98 16.17
N ALA A 6 -6.73 35.51 16.66
CA ALA A 6 -5.85 34.78 17.57
C ALA A 6 -6.63 34.19 18.76
N GLY A 7 -6.24 33.00 19.20
CA GLY A 7 -6.91 32.37 20.33
C GLY A 7 -6.41 30.96 20.64
N LYS A 8 -6.99 30.39 21.70
CA LYS A 8 -6.70 29.03 22.17
C LYS A 8 -7.87 28.11 21.90
N PHE A 9 -7.57 26.89 21.49
CA PHE A 9 -8.57 25.83 21.37
C PHE A 9 -8.01 24.48 21.81
N GLN A 10 -8.92 23.55 22.08
CA GLN A 10 -8.59 22.14 22.27
C GLN A 10 -8.52 21.49 20.88
N MET A 11 -7.31 21.10 20.48
CA MET A 11 -7.05 20.41 19.22
C MET A 11 -7.24 18.91 19.40
N GLY A 12 -7.97 18.28 18.49
CA GLY A 12 -8.41 16.89 18.62
C GLY A 12 -9.83 16.73 19.17
N MET A 13 -10.31 15.48 19.29
CA MET A 13 -11.69 15.20 19.75
C MET A 13 -11.77 14.98 21.25
N LEU A 14 -12.66 15.70 21.94
CA LEU A 14 -12.95 15.47 23.36
C LEU A 14 -13.66 14.12 23.54
N GLU A 15 -13.16 13.31 24.48
CA GLU A 15 -13.62 11.94 24.76
C GLU A 15 -15.14 11.82 24.83
N ASN A 16 -15.66 10.82 24.12
CA ASN A 16 -16.99 10.19 24.17
C ASN A 16 -17.24 9.31 22.92
N ASP A 17 -16.31 9.30 21.95
CA ASP A 17 -16.36 8.47 20.74
C ASP A 17 -15.30 7.37 20.84
N THR A 18 -15.72 6.11 20.83
CA THR A 18 -14.83 4.93 20.99
C THR A 18 -14.29 4.43 19.65
N ALA A 19 -14.47 5.18 18.58
CA ALA A 19 -14.12 4.77 17.24
C ALA A 19 -12.60 4.81 17.01
N GLU A 20 -12.06 3.75 16.42
CA GLU A 20 -10.63 3.54 16.24
C GLU A 20 -9.92 4.65 15.44
N TRP A 21 -10.59 5.22 14.45
CA TRP A 21 -10.06 6.31 13.64
C TRP A 21 -9.86 7.61 14.43
N ILE A 22 -10.44 7.73 15.64
CA ILE A 22 -10.26 8.90 16.50
C ILE A 22 -8.95 8.86 17.29
N LYS A 23 -8.29 7.69 17.37
CA LYS A 23 -7.04 7.48 18.12
C LYS A 23 -5.95 8.48 17.69
N ASN A 24 -5.85 8.77 16.39
CA ASN A 24 -4.84 9.70 15.86
C ASN A 24 -5.16 11.19 16.11
N THR A 25 -6.30 11.49 16.75
CA THR A 25 -6.71 12.82 17.22
C THR A 25 -6.43 13.01 18.72
N HIS A 26 -5.82 12.00 19.37
CA HIS A 26 -5.41 12.04 20.77
C HIS A 26 -3.88 12.09 20.94
N PRO A 27 -3.37 12.65 22.06
CA PRO A 27 -4.13 13.30 23.12
C PRO A 27 -4.69 14.66 22.68
N VAL A 28 -5.87 14.99 23.20
CA VAL A 28 -6.39 16.36 23.09
C VAL A 28 -5.44 17.28 23.85
N HIS A 29 -5.01 18.35 23.19
CA HIS A 29 -4.07 19.30 23.78
C HIS A 29 -4.46 20.73 23.40
N THR A 30 -3.96 21.69 24.19
CA THR A 30 -4.25 23.10 23.96
C THR A 30 -3.28 23.68 22.94
N VAL A 31 -3.81 24.24 21.86
CA VAL A 31 -3.06 24.97 20.84
C VAL A 31 -3.49 26.44 20.83
N GLU A 32 -2.51 27.33 20.75
CA GLU A 32 -2.65 28.77 20.58
C GLU A 32 -2.24 29.15 19.16
N LEU A 33 -3.12 29.84 18.45
CA LEU A 33 -2.84 30.38 17.12
C LEU A 33 -2.80 31.90 17.13
N ASP A 34 -1.88 32.45 16.35
CA ASP A 34 -1.89 33.87 15.99
C ASP A 34 -3.06 34.18 15.05
N THR A 35 -3.38 35.46 14.87
CA THR A 35 -4.38 35.88 13.86
C THR A 35 -3.86 35.54 12.47
N PHE A 36 -4.68 34.89 11.65
CA PHE A 36 -4.39 34.58 10.25
C PHE A 36 -5.62 34.82 9.38
N SER A 37 -5.41 34.94 8.06
CA SER A 37 -6.53 35.02 7.11
C SER A 37 -6.55 33.75 6.27
N ILE A 38 -7.72 33.14 6.12
CA ILE A 38 -7.94 31.95 5.30
C ILE A 38 -8.94 32.24 4.17
N ASP A 39 -8.82 31.56 3.05
CA ASP A 39 -9.81 31.64 1.98
C ASP A 39 -11.19 31.22 2.49
N THR A 40 -12.18 32.02 2.12
CA THR A 40 -13.57 31.87 2.58
C THR A 40 -14.23 30.61 2.00
N TYR A 41 -13.75 30.21 0.82
CA TYR A 41 -14.18 29.07 0.02
C TYR A 41 -12.95 28.26 -0.40
N GLU A 42 -13.16 27.03 -0.85
CA GLU A 42 -12.18 26.24 -1.58
C GLU A 42 -11.77 26.93 -2.89
N VAL A 43 -10.56 26.63 -3.38
CA VAL A 43 -10.11 27.12 -4.68
C VAL A 43 -10.95 26.49 -5.78
N THR A 44 -11.46 27.28 -6.72
CA THR A 44 -12.36 26.77 -7.78
C THR A 44 -11.63 26.32 -9.04
N ILE A 45 -12.32 25.53 -9.88
CA ILE A 45 -11.86 25.13 -11.21
C ILE A 45 -11.41 26.34 -12.04
N LYS A 46 -12.21 27.43 -12.03
CA LYS A 46 -11.86 28.67 -12.73
C LYS A 46 -10.53 29.25 -12.27
N GLN A 47 -10.36 29.40 -10.95
CA GLN A 47 -9.15 29.97 -10.38
C GLN A 47 -7.91 29.13 -10.70
N TYR A 48 -8.04 27.80 -10.65
CA TYR A 48 -6.94 26.91 -11.00
C TYR A 48 -6.62 26.92 -12.50
N ASN A 49 -7.63 27.01 -13.38
CA ASN A 49 -7.42 27.15 -14.82
C ASN A 49 -6.73 28.48 -15.18
N GLU A 50 -7.01 29.56 -14.46
CA GLU A 50 -6.28 30.83 -14.60
C GLU A 50 -4.79 30.65 -14.24
N PHE A 51 -4.48 29.93 -13.16
CA PHE A 51 -3.12 29.58 -12.78
C PHE A 51 -2.40 28.74 -13.84
N VAL A 52 -3.05 27.67 -14.34
CA VAL A 52 -2.53 26.83 -15.43
C VAL A 52 -2.22 27.67 -16.66
N SER A 53 -3.16 28.53 -17.07
CA SER A 53 -3.00 29.41 -18.23
C SER A 53 -1.85 30.41 -18.04
N ALA A 54 -1.66 30.92 -16.84
CA ALA A 54 -0.64 31.92 -16.54
C ALA A 54 0.78 31.35 -16.41
N THR A 55 0.90 30.09 -16.00
CA THR A 55 2.20 29.51 -15.60
C THR A 55 2.67 28.37 -16.50
N GLY A 56 1.78 27.81 -17.32
CA GLY A 56 2.05 26.57 -18.07
C GLY A 56 2.12 25.34 -17.17
N HIS A 57 1.61 25.43 -15.94
CA HIS A 57 1.47 24.28 -15.05
C HIS A 57 0.56 23.21 -15.67
N ARG A 58 0.64 21.96 -15.20
CA ARG A 58 -0.14 20.87 -15.81
C ARG A 58 -1.66 21.17 -15.76
N PRO A 59 -2.41 20.90 -16.84
CA PRO A 59 -3.87 21.03 -16.82
C PRO A 59 -4.51 19.99 -15.91
N LEU A 60 -5.77 20.24 -15.55
CA LEU A 60 -6.61 19.28 -14.84
C LEU A 60 -6.89 18.06 -15.74
N PRO A 61 -6.91 16.84 -15.18
CA PRO A 61 -7.28 15.65 -15.94
C PRO A 61 -8.70 15.73 -16.52
N ASP A 62 -8.94 15.15 -17.70
CA ASP A 62 -10.24 15.19 -18.38
C ASP A 62 -11.41 14.67 -17.53
N TRP A 63 -11.12 13.69 -16.66
CA TRP A 63 -12.12 13.09 -15.77
C TRP A 63 -12.65 14.07 -14.71
N VAL A 64 -11.94 15.19 -14.44
CA VAL A 64 -12.38 16.20 -13.46
C VAL A 64 -13.73 16.78 -13.85
N ASN A 65 -14.02 16.92 -15.14
CA ASN A 65 -15.30 17.42 -15.64
C ASN A 65 -16.51 16.56 -15.21
N LYS A 66 -16.31 15.29 -14.85
CA LYS A 66 -17.38 14.45 -14.29
C LYS A 66 -17.75 14.88 -12.87
N TYR A 67 -16.76 15.21 -12.04
CA TYR A 67 -16.93 15.41 -10.60
C TYR A 67 -17.01 16.87 -10.18
N SER A 68 -16.39 17.77 -10.94
CA SER A 68 -16.40 19.23 -10.70
C SER A 68 -16.63 19.93 -12.03
N PRO A 69 -17.87 19.90 -12.54
CA PRO A 69 -18.18 20.17 -13.95
C PRO A 69 -18.16 21.65 -14.35
N THR A 70 -18.17 22.58 -13.40
CA THR A 70 -18.25 24.03 -13.71
C THR A 70 -17.16 24.83 -13.00
N ASP A 71 -16.91 26.03 -13.53
CA ASP A 71 -16.00 27.04 -13.00
C ASP A 71 -16.18 27.40 -11.51
N SER A 72 -17.39 27.20 -10.98
CA SER A 72 -17.75 27.48 -9.58
C SER A 72 -17.57 26.28 -8.65
N HIS A 73 -17.27 25.08 -9.16
CA HIS A 73 -16.96 23.92 -8.34
C HIS A 73 -15.54 24.00 -7.79
N PRO A 74 -15.26 23.34 -6.65
CA PRO A 74 -13.90 23.25 -6.14
C PRO A 74 -13.00 22.52 -7.13
N VAL A 75 -11.71 22.86 -7.09
CA VAL A 75 -10.70 22.15 -7.86
C VAL A 75 -10.41 20.79 -7.23
N VAL A 76 -10.49 19.73 -8.03
CA VAL A 76 -10.09 18.36 -7.70
C VAL A 76 -9.13 17.81 -8.75
N GLY A 77 -8.55 16.62 -8.56
CA GLY A 77 -7.52 16.10 -9.47
C GLY A 77 -6.17 16.81 -9.34
N VAL A 78 -5.93 17.43 -8.18
CA VAL A 78 -4.71 18.16 -7.82
C VAL A 78 -4.02 17.47 -6.64
N SER A 79 -2.69 17.33 -6.75
CA SER A 79 -1.85 16.81 -5.68
C SER A 79 -1.56 17.91 -4.65
N TRP A 80 -0.98 17.55 -3.52
CA TRP A 80 -0.50 18.53 -2.53
C TRP A 80 0.51 19.51 -3.15
N TYR A 81 1.34 19.03 -4.09
CA TYR A 81 2.35 19.87 -4.75
C TYR A 81 1.74 20.86 -5.72
N ASP A 82 0.68 20.46 -6.43
CA ASP A 82 -0.10 21.35 -7.29
C ASP A 82 -0.75 22.46 -6.46
N ALA A 83 -1.40 22.06 -5.36
CA ALA A 83 -2.04 22.96 -4.41
C ALA A 83 -1.05 23.96 -3.80
N ASN A 84 0.11 23.48 -3.35
CA ASN A 84 1.17 24.33 -2.79
C ASN A 84 1.80 25.25 -3.84
N THR A 85 1.93 24.81 -5.10
CA THR A 85 2.45 25.64 -6.20
C THR A 85 1.48 26.75 -6.55
N TYR A 86 0.18 26.44 -6.66
CA TYR A 86 -0.88 27.44 -6.81
C TYR A 86 -0.84 28.43 -5.65
N ALA A 87 -0.78 27.95 -4.40
CA ALA A 87 -0.79 28.80 -3.23
C ALA A 87 0.38 29.80 -3.27
N LYS A 88 1.59 29.34 -3.60
CA LYS A 88 2.77 30.19 -3.78
C LYS A 88 2.61 31.20 -4.90
N TRP A 89 2.05 30.79 -6.04
CA TRP A 89 1.77 31.69 -7.17
C TRP A 89 0.82 32.83 -6.76
N MET A 90 -0.18 32.53 -5.93
CA MET A 90 -1.09 33.51 -5.36
C MET A 90 -0.48 34.36 -4.23
N GLY A 91 0.79 34.15 -3.87
CA GLY A 91 1.44 34.81 -2.72
C GLY A 91 0.90 34.33 -1.37
N LYS A 92 0.36 33.12 -1.31
CA LYS A 92 -0.26 32.47 -0.16
C LYS A 92 0.50 31.18 0.21
N ARG A 93 -0.05 30.40 1.14
CA ARG A 93 0.35 29.03 1.47
C ARG A 93 -0.86 28.17 1.80
N LEU A 94 -0.68 26.85 1.90
CA LEU A 94 -1.68 25.97 2.50
C LEU A 94 -1.80 26.23 4.01
N PRO A 95 -3.00 26.08 4.62
CA PRO A 95 -3.19 26.18 6.07
C PRO A 95 -2.39 25.08 6.78
N THR A 96 -1.94 25.34 8.01
CA THR A 96 -1.52 24.22 8.87
C THR A 96 -2.75 23.43 9.32
N GLU A 97 -2.58 22.18 9.76
CA GLU A 97 -3.68 21.34 10.21
C GLU A 97 -4.38 21.94 11.44
N ALA A 98 -3.61 22.66 12.28
CA ALA A 98 -4.16 23.41 13.40
C ALA A 98 -4.92 24.66 12.97
N GLU A 99 -4.40 25.43 12.01
CA GLU A 99 -5.12 26.57 11.44
C GLU A 99 -6.43 26.14 10.82
N TRP A 100 -6.41 25.04 10.06
CA TRP A 100 -7.60 24.47 9.44
C TRP A 100 -8.63 24.08 10.51
N GLU A 101 -8.25 23.29 11.53
CA GLU A 101 -9.20 22.83 12.54
C GLU A 101 -9.76 23.99 13.38
N TYR A 102 -8.92 24.95 13.77
CA TYR A 102 -9.36 26.13 14.52
C TYR A 102 -10.35 26.97 13.71
N ALA A 103 -10.07 27.17 12.42
CA ALA A 103 -10.95 27.87 11.50
C ALA A 103 -12.27 27.11 11.30
N ALA A 104 -12.21 25.78 11.10
CA ALA A 104 -13.37 24.92 10.88
C ALA A 104 -14.32 24.91 12.09
N ARG A 105 -13.78 24.91 13.32
CA ARG A 105 -14.56 24.98 14.55
C ARG A 105 -15.43 26.23 14.66
N GLY A 106 -15.10 27.34 13.98
CA GLY A 106 -15.97 28.52 13.91
C GLY A 106 -16.34 29.12 15.28
N GLY A 107 -15.47 28.98 16.29
CA GLY A 107 -15.73 29.41 17.67
C GLY A 107 -16.39 28.36 18.57
N LEU A 108 -16.79 27.20 18.03
CA LEU A 108 -17.35 26.10 18.80
C LEU A 108 -16.27 25.32 19.57
N ARG A 109 -16.57 24.97 20.82
CA ARG A 109 -15.68 24.16 21.68
C ARG A 109 -16.20 22.73 21.81
N GLY A 110 -15.35 21.76 21.51
CA GLY A 110 -15.65 20.35 21.76
C GLY A 110 -16.80 19.78 20.93
N LYS A 111 -17.10 20.39 19.79
CA LYS A 111 -18.16 19.93 18.89
C LYS A 111 -17.60 19.01 17.82
N ARG A 112 -18.45 18.07 17.40
CA ARG A 112 -18.15 17.05 16.40
C ARG A 112 -18.07 17.66 15.00
N TYR A 113 -19.02 18.49 14.64
CA TYR A 113 -19.16 19.13 13.34
C TYR A 113 -19.05 20.65 13.46
N VAL A 114 -18.91 21.31 12.31
CA VAL A 114 -18.78 22.78 12.21
C VAL A 114 -20.06 23.53 12.64
N TRP A 115 -21.19 22.83 12.77
CA TRP A 115 -22.47 23.33 13.28
C TRP A 115 -22.89 22.77 14.65
N GLY A 116 -22.14 21.83 15.25
CA GLY A 116 -22.48 21.24 16.54
C GLY A 116 -22.33 19.72 16.59
N ASN A 117 -23.22 19.05 17.33
CA ASN A 117 -23.17 17.60 17.55
C ASN A 117 -24.31 16.83 16.86
N SER A 118 -25.26 17.54 16.27
CA SER A 118 -26.35 16.94 15.48
C SER A 118 -25.76 16.25 14.25
N GLN A 119 -26.30 15.08 13.89
CA GLN A 119 -25.91 14.37 12.68
C GLN A 119 -26.05 15.29 11.45
N PRO A 120 -25.14 15.20 10.47
CA PRO A 120 -25.27 15.91 9.22
C PRO A 120 -26.57 15.50 8.51
N SER A 121 -27.13 16.42 7.72
CA SER A 121 -28.12 16.14 6.70
C SER A 121 -27.68 16.80 5.39
N GLY A 122 -28.34 16.47 4.28
CA GLY A 122 -28.05 17.08 2.97
C GLY A 122 -28.32 18.59 2.90
N THR A 123 -28.80 19.21 3.98
CA THR A 123 -28.98 20.67 4.04
C THR A 123 -27.80 21.42 4.67
N GLU A 124 -26.95 20.75 5.45
CA GLU A 124 -25.80 21.37 6.12
C GLU A 124 -24.49 21.26 5.33
N CYS A 125 -24.33 20.22 4.51
CA CYS A 125 -23.12 19.98 3.73
C CYS A 125 -23.34 18.98 2.60
N ASN A 126 -22.40 18.95 1.66
CA ASN A 126 -22.36 17.96 0.58
C ASN A 126 -21.60 16.69 1.02
N TYR A 127 -22.31 15.57 1.14
CA TYR A 127 -21.75 14.26 1.55
C TYR A 127 -22.71 13.11 1.23
N ALA A 128 -22.15 11.98 0.78
CA ALA A 128 -22.85 10.70 0.60
C ALA A 128 -24.18 10.76 -0.16
N ASP A 129 -24.33 11.68 -1.13
CA ASP A 129 -25.59 11.92 -1.85
C ASP A 129 -26.12 10.65 -2.54
N LYS A 130 -27.43 10.40 -2.42
CA LYS A 130 -28.14 9.23 -2.97
C LYS A 130 -28.17 9.19 -4.49
N ASN A 131 -27.88 10.29 -5.18
CA ASN A 131 -27.84 10.38 -6.64
C ASN A 131 -26.43 10.21 -7.23
N ALA A 132 -25.39 10.04 -6.40
CA ALA A 132 -24.04 9.64 -6.85
C ALA A 132 -24.06 8.27 -7.59
N ASP A 133 -23.19 8.10 -8.59
CA ASP A 133 -23.15 6.94 -9.51
C ASP A 133 -23.15 5.57 -8.78
N PRO A 134 -24.14 4.68 -9.04
CA PRO A 134 -24.22 3.35 -8.44
C PRO A 134 -23.01 2.45 -8.75
N VAL A 135 -22.29 2.71 -9.85
CA VAL A 135 -21.10 1.94 -10.23
C VAL A 135 -19.91 2.31 -9.34
N LEU A 136 -19.79 3.57 -8.89
CA LEU A 136 -18.83 3.96 -7.85
C LEU A 136 -19.20 3.36 -6.49
N ARG A 137 -20.49 3.06 -6.25
CA ARG A 137 -20.98 2.31 -5.08
C ARG A 137 -20.75 0.79 -5.16
N GLN A 138 -20.46 0.24 -6.35
CA GLN A 138 -20.31 -1.21 -6.58
C GLN A 138 -18.87 -1.65 -6.92
N ILE A 139 -18.04 -0.76 -7.47
CA ILE A 139 -16.64 -1.07 -7.86
C ILE A 139 -15.71 -1.08 -6.63
N ASP A 140 -16.04 -0.35 -5.57
CA ASP A 140 -15.22 -0.29 -4.35
C ASP A 140 -15.98 -0.82 -3.12
N LYS A 141 -16.13 -2.14 -3.06
CA LYS A 141 -16.91 -2.88 -2.05
C LYS A 141 -16.34 -2.81 -0.60
N GLY A 142 -15.34 -1.94 -0.35
CA GLY A 142 -14.81 -1.58 0.98
C GLY A 142 -15.38 -0.27 1.57
N TYR A 143 -16.08 0.56 0.79
CA TYR A 143 -16.58 1.87 1.24
C TYR A 143 -18.08 1.84 1.62
N HIS A 144 -18.43 1.19 2.73
CA HIS A 144 -19.82 1.05 3.24
C HIS A 144 -20.34 2.25 4.05
N TRP A 145 -19.94 3.47 3.70
CA TRP A 145 -20.14 4.62 4.57
C TRP A 145 -21.31 5.52 4.13
N SER A 146 -21.76 5.47 2.87
CA SER A 146 -22.85 6.33 2.41
C SER A 146 -24.20 5.98 3.06
N ASP A 147 -24.79 6.95 3.77
CA ASP A 147 -26.19 6.87 4.19
C ASP A 147 -27.06 7.07 2.93
N LEU A 148 -27.63 5.96 2.45
CA LEU A 148 -28.31 5.85 1.15
C LEU A 148 -29.58 6.70 1.01
N ASN A 149 -29.95 7.47 2.02
CA ASN A 149 -31.15 8.31 2.03
C ASN A 149 -30.86 9.82 1.93
N ILE A 150 -29.60 10.24 1.99
CA ILE A 150 -29.23 11.66 1.96
C ILE A 150 -29.36 12.21 0.54
N ASP A 151 -30.01 13.36 0.41
CA ASP A 151 -30.13 14.11 -0.84
C ASP A 151 -29.74 15.56 -0.54
N ASP A 152 -28.56 15.95 -0.99
CA ASP A 152 -27.97 17.28 -0.82
C ASP A 152 -28.09 18.13 -2.10
N GLY A 153 -28.63 17.53 -3.17
CA GLY A 153 -28.85 18.17 -4.46
C GLY A 153 -27.67 18.05 -5.43
N TYR A 154 -26.55 17.45 -5.00
CA TYR A 154 -25.34 17.30 -5.81
C TYR A 154 -24.77 15.88 -5.72
N ALA A 155 -24.85 15.14 -6.84
CA ALA A 155 -24.32 13.78 -6.95
C ALA A 155 -22.79 13.67 -6.69
N TYR A 156 -22.04 14.76 -6.86
CA TYR A 156 -20.58 14.84 -6.63
C TYR A 156 -20.28 16.12 -5.84
N THR A 157 -19.26 16.90 -6.23
CA THR A 157 -19.02 18.20 -5.59
C THR A 157 -20.18 19.16 -5.85
N ALA A 158 -20.42 20.04 -4.89
CA ALA A 158 -21.29 21.20 -5.06
C ALA A 158 -20.45 22.43 -5.47
N PRO A 159 -21.04 23.45 -6.12
CA PRO A 159 -20.44 24.76 -6.23
C PRO A 159 -20.00 25.27 -4.85
N VAL A 160 -18.83 25.90 -4.78
CA VAL A 160 -18.33 26.41 -3.49
C VAL A 160 -19.32 27.42 -2.90
N GLY A 161 -19.58 27.32 -1.61
CA GLY A 161 -20.51 28.20 -0.91
C GLY A 161 -21.99 27.83 -1.01
N SER A 162 -22.34 26.66 -1.52
CA SER A 162 -23.74 26.19 -1.59
C SER A 162 -24.38 25.98 -0.21
N TYR A 163 -23.59 25.74 0.83
CA TYR A 163 -24.06 25.47 2.19
C TYR A 163 -23.75 26.61 3.16
N PHE A 164 -24.41 26.62 4.31
CA PHE A 164 -24.27 27.70 5.30
C PHE A 164 -22.83 27.82 5.84
N PRO A 165 -22.36 29.05 6.11
CA PRO A 165 -21.05 29.24 6.70
C PRO A 165 -21.03 28.85 8.19
N ASN A 166 -19.85 28.48 8.69
CA ASN A 166 -19.63 28.31 10.13
C ASN A 166 -19.61 29.65 10.89
N GLY A 167 -19.39 29.62 12.20
CA GLY A 167 -19.38 30.83 13.05
C GLY A 167 -18.31 31.88 12.73
N TYR A 168 -17.34 31.58 11.86
CA TYR A 168 -16.40 32.57 11.33
C TYR A 168 -16.72 33.05 9.91
N GLY A 169 -17.80 32.57 9.29
CA GLY A 169 -18.15 32.94 7.92
C GLY A 169 -17.45 32.09 6.86
N LEU A 170 -16.87 30.94 7.23
CA LEU A 170 -16.23 30.02 6.28
C LEU A 170 -17.22 29.00 5.77
N HIS A 171 -17.24 28.77 4.46
CA HIS A 171 -18.08 27.78 3.82
C HIS A 171 -17.31 26.49 3.57
N ASP A 172 -18.07 25.40 3.41
CA ASP A 172 -17.55 24.08 3.00
C ASP A 172 -16.45 23.55 3.91
N MET A 173 -16.46 23.92 5.20
CA MET A 173 -15.50 23.42 6.19
C MET A 173 -15.83 21.97 6.65
N ALA A 174 -16.91 21.40 6.14
CA ALA A 174 -17.30 20.00 6.27
C ALA A 174 -17.97 19.55 4.97
N GLY A 175 -17.48 18.47 4.38
CA GLY A 175 -18.02 17.91 3.13
C GLY A 175 -17.46 18.62 1.90
N ASN A 176 -18.16 18.49 0.77
CA ASN A 176 -17.69 18.90 -0.55
C ASN A 176 -16.38 18.19 -0.94
N ILE A 177 -15.22 18.68 -0.51
CA ILE A 177 -13.93 18.03 -0.73
C ILE A 177 -13.08 18.01 0.55
N TYR A 178 -12.22 17.00 0.64
CA TYR A 178 -11.12 17.05 1.60
C TYR A 178 -10.11 18.11 1.16
N GLU A 179 -9.45 18.73 2.13
CA GLU A 179 -8.51 19.81 1.87
C GLU A 179 -7.10 19.49 2.32
N TRP A 180 -6.14 19.71 1.41
CA TRP A 180 -4.72 19.63 1.71
C TRP A 180 -4.30 20.67 2.76
N CYS A 181 -3.71 20.19 3.86
CA CYS A 181 -3.00 21.00 4.84
C CYS A 181 -1.48 20.96 4.55
N ALA A 182 -0.73 21.95 5.05
CA ALA A 182 0.71 22.05 4.88
C ALA A 182 1.48 20.90 5.56
N ASP A 183 0.91 20.33 6.62
CA ASP A 183 1.56 19.44 7.58
C ASP A 183 1.84 18.05 7.00
N TRP A 184 2.96 17.46 7.43
CA TRP A 184 3.16 16.03 7.30
C TRP A 184 2.25 15.27 8.28
N PHE A 185 1.74 14.13 7.87
CA PHE A 185 0.90 13.28 8.71
C PHE A 185 1.77 12.34 9.53
N ASP A 186 1.48 12.30 10.82
CA ASP A 186 2.08 11.43 11.82
C ASP A 186 1.01 11.15 12.89
N GLU A 187 0.74 9.88 13.14
CA GLU A 187 -0.34 9.41 14.01
C GLU A 187 -0.12 9.85 15.46
N ASN A 188 1.13 10.00 15.89
CA ASN A 188 1.48 10.33 17.26
C ASN A 188 1.83 11.82 17.45
N TYR A 189 1.68 12.65 16.41
CA TYR A 189 2.14 14.05 16.44
C TYR A 189 1.54 14.85 17.60
N TYR A 190 0.25 14.63 17.93
CA TYR A 190 -0.44 15.40 18.98
C TYR A 190 0.21 15.23 20.37
N SER A 191 0.88 14.10 20.64
CA SER A 191 1.60 13.87 21.89
C SER A 191 2.84 14.76 22.06
N ARG A 192 3.36 15.30 20.95
CA ARG A 192 4.59 16.10 20.87
C ARG A 192 4.39 17.45 20.15
N SER A 193 3.15 17.81 19.88
CA SER A 193 2.77 19.02 19.13
C SER A 193 3.14 20.28 19.92
N PRO A 194 3.79 21.27 19.30
CA PRO A 194 4.00 22.58 19.91
C PRO A 194 2.68 23.25 20.28
N THR A 195 2.64 23.93 21.42
CA THR A 195 1.41 24.58 21.90
C THR A 195 1.09 25.88 21.17
N ARG A 196 1.98 26.41 20.33
CA ARG A 196 1.80 27.70 19.64
C ARG A 196 2.16 27.57 18.16
N ASN A 197 1.20 27.87 17.28
CA ASN A 197 1.34 27.74 15.81
C ASN A 197 2.05 26.44 15.36
N PRO A 198 1.53 25.25 15.69
CA PRO A 198 2.13 24.00 15.22
C PRO A 198 2.05 23.90 13.69
N GLU A 199 3.11 23.39 13.09
CA GLU A 199 3.31 23.26 11.63
C GLU A 199 3.42 21.78 11.19
N GLY A 200 3.10 20.85 12.09
CA GLY A 200 3.29 19.43 11.89
C GLY A 200 4.72 18.96 12.15
N PRO A 201 5.02 17.68 11.90
CA PRO A 201 6.38 17.15 11.81
C PRO A 201 7.17 17.81 10.68
N SER A 202 8.51 17.84 10.79
CA SER A 202 9.39 18.40 9.75
C SER A 202 9.46 17.55 8.47
N SER A 203 9.15 16.26 8.56
CA SER A 203 9.18 15.29 7.46
C SER A 203 8.13 14.20 7.67
N GLY A 204 7.68 13.56 6.60
CA GLY A 204 6.77 12.41 6.64
C GLY A 204 6.53 11.81 5.26
N GLU A 205 5.76 10.74 5.20
CA GLU A 205 5.42 10.04 3.96
C GLU A 205 4.08 10.52 3.36
N LYS A 206 3.15 10.93 4.23
CA LYS A 206 1.79 11.35 3.89
C LYS A 206 1.56 12.80 4.32
N ARG A 207 0.72 13.55 3.62
CA ARG A 207 0.26 14.89 4.03
C ARG A 207 -1.11 14.80 4.68
N VAL A 208 -1.40 15.73 5.58
CA VAL A 208 -2.70 15.81 6.24
C VAL A 208 -3.76 16.33 5.27
N ILE A 209 -4.90 15.64 5.19
CA ILE A 209 -6.15 16.16 4.65
C ILE A 209 -7.22 16.21 5.75
N ARG A 210 -8.10 17.21 5.69
CA ARG A 210 -9.22 17.41 6.63
C ARG A 210 -10.49 17.85 5.91
N GLY A 211 -11.65 17.78 6.58
CA GLY A 211 -12.93 18.30 6.07
C GLY A 211 -13.97 17.26 5.69
N GLY A 212 -13.58 16.04 5.33
CA GLY A 212 -14.52 15.09 4.71
C GLY A 212 -14.81 15.48 3.27
N SER A 213 -15.58 14.67 2.54
CA SER A 213 -15.92 14.99 1.15
C SER A 213 -17.24 14.35 0.71
N TRP A 214 -17.71 14.74 -0.48
CA TRP A 214 -18.92 14.24 -1.11
C TRP A 214 -19.00 12.70 -1.18
N ASN A 215 -17.85 12.03 -1.25
CA ASN A 215 -17.77 10.57 -1.45
C ASN A 215 -17.69 9.76 -0.13
N TYR A 216 -17.76 10.43 1.03
CA TYR A 216 -17.59 9.82 2.34
C TYR A 216 -18.77 10.15 3.25
N ASP A 217 -18.79 9.52 4.43
CA ASP A 217 -19.91 9.57 5.35
C ASP A 217 -19.85 10.65 6.42
N ALA A 218 -20.84 10.63 7.30
CA ALA A 218 -20.94 11.50 8.45
C ALA A 218 -19.73 11.42 9.40
N TYR A 219 -18.96 10.33 9.45
CA TYR A 219 -17.77 10.25 10.31
C TYR A 219 -16.61 11.07 9.73
N SER A 220 -16.44 11.04 8.42
CA SER A 220 -15.41 11.83 7.74
C SER A 220 -15.52 13.34 7.97
N LEU A 221 -16.73 13.82 8.22
CA LEU A 221 -17.07 15.23 8.44
C LEU A 221 -16.69 15.75 9.84
N HIS A 222 -16.19 14.90 10.73
CA HIS A 222 -15.76 15.35 12.05
C HIS A 222 -14.66 16.42 11.93
N VAL A 223 -14.83 17.53 12.62
CA VAL A 223 -13.92 18.69 12.55
C VAL A 223 -12.48 18.36 12.96
N ALA A 224 -12.31 17.39 13.85
CA ALA A 224 -11.02 16.90 14.32
C ALA A 224 -10.48 15.71 13.50
N SER A 225 -11.23 15.22 12.51
CA SER A 225 -10.78 14.13 11.65
C SER A 225 -9.53 14.53 10.88
N ARG A 226 -8.54 13.64 10.89
CA ARG A 226 -7.28 13.83 10.17
C ARG A 226 -6.88 12.55 9.47
N ILE A 227 -6.63 12.66 8.17
CA ILE A 227 -6.27 11.53 7.34
C ILE A 227 -4.92 11.82 6.69
N GLY A 228 -4.03 10.83 6.75
CA GLY A 228 -2.79 10.86 5.98
C GLY A 228 -3.07 10.40 4.56
N SER A 229 -2.87 11.29 3.59
CA SER A 229 -2.95 10.96 2.17
C SER A 229 -1.58 11.08 1.52
N ASN A 230 -1.29 10.22 0.54
CA ASN A 230 -0.06 10.33 -0.23
C ASN A 230 -0.07 11.69 -0.97
N PRO A 231 0.95 12.56 -0.79
CA PRO A 231 0.95 13.92 -1.32
C PRO A 231 0.87 14.03 -2.85
N TYR A 232 1.07 12.92 -3.56
CA TYR A 232 0.98 12.86 -5.02
C TYR A 232 -0.40 12.46 -5.55
N ASN A 233 -1.30 11.99 -4.67
CA ASN A 233 -2.62 11.55 -5.09
C ASN A 233 -3.42 12.71 -5.70
N THR A 234 -4.02 12.44 -6.86
CA THR A 234 -4.90 13.37 -7.60
C THR A 234 -6.31 12.79 -7.63
N ASN A 235 -7.02 12.90 -6.51
CA ASN A 235 -8.33 12.27 -6.33
C ASN A 235 -9.47 13.18 -6.79
N SER A 236 -10.65 12.59 -7.03
CA SER A 236 -11.89 13.30 -7.38
C SER A 236 -12.58 13.99 -6.21
N PHE A 237 -12.00 13.91 -5.01
CA PHE A 237 -12.61 14.37 -3.77
C PHE A 237 -11.62 15.13 -2.86
N VAL A 238 -10.42 15.45 -3.35
CA VAL A 238 -9.42 16.23 -2.61
C VAL A 238 -9.04 17.46 -3.41
N GLY A 239 -9.11 18.62 -2.76
CA GLY A 239 -8.65 19.91 -3.25
C GLY A 239 -8.02 20.70 -2.12
N PHE A 240 -8.21 22.03 -2.11
CA PHE A 240 -7.56 22.88 -1.12
C PHE A 240 -8.14 24.30 -1.03
N ARG A 241 -7.84 24.97 0.07
CA ARG A 241 -7.95 26.43 0.26
C ARG A 241 -6.62 26.99 0.78
N CYS A 242 -6.42 28.30 0.71
CA CYS A 242 -5.15 28.91 1.11
C CYS A 242 -5.29 29.88 2.28
N VAL A 243 -4.16 30.20 2.94
CA VAL A 243 -4.04 31.24 3.96
C VAL A 243 -3.02 32.31 3.55
N LEU A 244 -3.20 33.55 4.04
CA LEU A 244 -2.23 34.62 3.82
C LEU A 244 -0.97 34.33 4.65
N GLY A 245 0.19 34.35 3.99
CA GLY A 245 1.46 34.18 4.68
C GLY A 245 1.79 35.40 5.55
N SER A 246 2.10 35.20 6.83
CA SER A 246 2.89 36.16 7.61
C SER A 246 4.01 35.47 8.41
N ARG A 247 5.17 35.32 7.75
CA ARG A 247 6.54 35.65 8.21
C ARG A 247 7.59 35.02 7.30
N PRO A 248 8.29 35.80 6.46
CA PRO A 248 9.62 35.47 6.00
C PRO A 248 10.66 36.04 6.99
N ARG A 249 11.52 35.20 7.59
CA ARG A 249 12.89 35.56 8.06
C ARG A 249 13.64 34.36 8.68
N LYS A 250 14.48 33.71 7.87
CA LYS A 250 15.96 33.64 8.00
C LYS A 250 16.51 32.54 7.09
N GLU A 251 16.67 32.84 5.81
CA GLU A 251 17.68 32.19 4.97
C GLU A 251 18.39 33.26 4.13
N GLN A 252 19.15 34.11 4.83
CA GLN A 252 20.40 34.63 4.27
C GLN A 252 21.52 33.75 4.82
N ALA A 253 21.63 32.54 4.28
CA ALA A 253 22.84 31.74 4.38
C ALA A 253 22.85 30.72 3.24
N SER A 254 23.72 31.00 2.27
CA SER A 254 24.27 30.08 1.27
C SER A 254 23.41 29.76 0.05
N GLU A 255 23.68 30.52 -1.01
CA GLU A 255 23.55 30.12 -2.42
C GLU A 255 24.39 28.87 -2.80
N LYS A 256 24.82 28.05 -1.82
CA LYS A 256 25.59 26.81 -2.04
C LYS A 256 24.76 25.52 -1.92
N ASN A 257 23.48 25.57 -1.51
CA ASN A 257 22.67 24.36 -1.28
C ASN A 257 21.56 24.08 -2.32
N LYS A 258 21.59 24.71 -3.51
CA LYS A 258 20.65 24.36 -4.60
C LYS A 258 20.84 22.96 -5.19
N ALA A 259 21.90 22.24 -4.82
CA ALA A 259 22.17 20.88 -5.29
C ALA A 259 21.47 19.77 -4.47
N SER A 260 20.97 20.06 -3.25
CA SER A 260 20.41 19.02 -2.36
C SER A 260 18.88 18.92 -2.38
N ALA A 261 18.17 19.88 -2.98
CA ALA A 261 16.69 19.88 -3.03
C ALA A 261 16.10 19.10 -4.22
N THR A 262 16.92 18.74 -5.22
CA THR A 262 16.50 17.99 -6.42
C THR A 262 16.72 16.48 -6.32
N ALA A 263 17.69 16.05 -5.51
CA ALA A 263 17.89 14.65 -5.14
C ALA A 263 16.60 13.96 -4.60
N PRO A 264 15.85 14.58 -3.66
CA PRO A 264 14.59 14.03 -3.17
C PRO A 264 13.49 13.96 -4.25
N GLN A 265 13.38 14.96 -5.13
CA GLN A 265 12.34 14.99 -6.18
C GLN A 265 12.51 13.88 -7.21
N THR A 266 13.76 13.50 -7.52
CA THR A 266 14.03 12.49 -8.54
C THR A 266 13.81 11.06 -8.04
N ASN A 267 14.17 10.80 -6.78
CA ASN A 267 13.80 9.58 -6.05
C ASN A 267 12.27 9.44 -5.91
N LEU A 268 11.58 10.57 -5.70
CA LEU A 268 10.12 10.63 -5.61
C LEU A 268 9.42 10.30 -6.94
N LEU A 269 9.90 10.84 -8.06
CA LEU A 269 9.40 10.55 -9.41
C LEU A 269 9.59 9.07 -9.80
N TYR A 270 10.69 8.44 -9.39
CA TYR A 270 10.95 7.03 -9.65
C TYR A 270 10.06 6.11 -8.81
N ASN A 271 9.95 6.36 -7.50
CA ASN A 271 9.17 5.51 -6.59
C ASN A 271 7.66 5.52 -6.92
N GLN A 272 7.12 6.64 -7.42
CA GLN A 272 5.72 6.77 -7.88
C GLN A 272 5.31 5.80 -9.00
N ASN A 273 6.27 5.33 -9.80
CA ASN A 273 5.98 4.51 -10.99
C ASN A 273 6.34 3.03 -10.81
N THR A 274 6.75 2.62 -9.59
CA THR A 274 7.07 1.22 -9.27
C THR A 274 5.91 0.45 -8.64
N GLN A 275 4.82 1.12 -8.27
CA GLN A 275 3.59 0.48 -7.78
C GLN A 275 2.43 0.82 -8.75
N GLU A 276 2.06 -0.18 -9.56
CA GLU A 276 0.80 -0.28 -10.33
C GLU A 276 0.56 0.70 -11.52
N ASN A 277 1.30 0.55 -12.63
CA ASN A 277 0.78 0.54 -14.02
C ASN A 277 1.93 0.44 -15.07
N PHE A 278 2.00 -0.68 -15.78
CA PHE A 278 3.28 -1.28 -16.19
C PHE A 278 3.82 -0.95 -17.62
N SER A 279 3.40 0.10 -18.32
CA SER A 279 4.08 0.44 -19.60
C SER A 279 3.96 1.89 -20.06
N GLN A 280 2.78 2.51 -19.93
CA GLN A 280 2.58 3.90 -20.37
C GLN A 280 3.30 4.94 -19.47
N ASN A 281 3.55 4.62 -18.20
CA ASN A 281 4.11 5.57 -17.24
C ASN A 281 5.64 5.69 -17.32
N PHE A 282 6.33 4.63 -17.75
CA PHE A 282 7.80 4.60 -17.84
C PHE A 282 8.37 5.52 -18.92
N GLU A 283 7.72 5.62 -20.09
CA GLU A 283 8.19 6.51 -21.17
C GLU A 283 8.00 7.99 -20.82
N SER A 284 6.89 8.34 -20.17
CA SER A 284 6.65 9.70 -19.68
C SER A 284 7.68 10.11 -18.62
N LEU A 285 7.92 9.23 -17.63
CA LEU A 285 8.91 9.44 -16.59
C LEU A 285 10.32 9.55 -17.16
N LYS A 286 10.69 8.65 -18.07
CA LYS A 286 11.99 8.70 -18.76
C LYS A 286 12.20 10.03 -19.46
N LYS A 287 11.20 10.52 -20.21
CA LYS A 287 11.26 11.81 -20.91
C LYS A 287 11.41 12.99 -19.96
N GLN A 288 10.70 12.97 -18.82
CA GLN A 288 10.83 13.99 -17.78
C GLN A 288 12.22 13.99 -17.14
N LEU A 289 12.77 12.80 -16.86
CA LEU A 289 14.11 12.66 -16.32
C LEU A 289 15.20 13.09 -17.33
N GLU A 290 15.03 12.78 -18.62
CA GLU A 290 15.92 13.25 -19.70
C GLU A 290 15.93 14.78 -19.82
N GLN A 291 14.77 15.43 -19.64
CA GLN A 291 14.69 16.89 -19.57
C GLN A 291 15.32 17.43 -18.28
N THR A 292 15.08 16.77 -17.15
CA THR A 292 15.63 17.14 -15.85
C THR A 292 17.16 17.14 -15.88
N VAL A 293 17.77 16.09 -16.43
CA VAL A 293 19.23 16.01 -16.55
C VAL A 293 19.81 17.12 -17.43
N LYS A 294 19.09 17.57 -18.47
CA LYS A 294 19.52 18.70 -19.31
C LYS A 294 19.46 20.04 -18.59
N ILE A 295 18.48 20.23 -17.71
CA ILE A 295 18.23 21.49 -17.01
C ILE A 295 19.06 21.57 -15.71
N ASN A 296 19.13 20.46 -14.97
CA ASN A 296 19.82 20.35 -13.70
C ASN A 296 20.37 18.91 -13.48
N PRO A 297 21.60 18.63 -13.95
CA PRO A 297 22.21 17.31 -13.79
C PRO A 297 22.49 17.00 -12.31
N SER A 298 21.97 15.87 -11.83
CA SER A 298 22.20 15.38 -10.46
C SER A 298 22.43 13.87 -10.46
N ALA A 299 23.14 13.36 -9.44
CA ALA A 299 23.43 11.94 -9.31
C ALA A 299 22.15 11.08 -9.33
N ASP A 300 21.12 11.51 -8.60
CA ASP A 300 19.84 10.80 -8.51
C ASP A 300 19.09 10.79 -9.84
N ALA A 301 19.07 11.91 -10.57
CA ALA A 301 18.44 11.96 -11.89
C ALA A 301 19.08 11.00 -12.89
N TYR A 302 20.41 10.97 -12.91
CA TYR A 302 21.17 10.01 -13.70
C TYR A 302 20.96 8.57 -13.21
N TYR A 303 20.89 8.35 -11.89
CA TYR A 303 20.64 7.04 -11.30
C TYR A 303 19.30 6.48 -11.78
N HIS A 304 18.19 7.23 -11.63
CA HIS A 304 16.86 6.75 -12.03
C HIS A 304 16.72 6.54 -13.54
N LEU A 305 17.31 7.43 -14.36
CA LEU A 305 17.42 7.17 -15.80
C LEU A 305 18.16 5.87 -16.09
N GLY A 306 19.26 5.65 -15.38
CA GLY A 306 20.02 4.41 -15.42
C GLY A 306 19.15 3.19 -15.15
N VAL A 307 18.39 3.22 -14.06
CA VAL A 307 17.52 2.11 -13.65
C VAL A 307 16.38 1.87 -14.64
N ILE A 308 15.70 2.92 -15.11
CA ILE A 308 14.62 2.79 -16.10
C ILE A 308 15.14 2.21 -17.41
N ASN A 309 16.27 2.71 -17.90
CA ASN A 309 16.91 2.16 -19.09
C ASN A 309 17.24 0.67 -18.88
N GLY A 310 17.71 0.28 -17.70
CA GLY A 310 17.94 -1.12 -17.34
C GLY A 310 16.67 -1.97 -17.35
N MET A 311 15.57 -1.47 -16.79
CA MET A 311 14.26 -2.13 -16.84
C MET A 311 13.76 -2.33 -18.28
N GLN A 312 14.07 -1.39 -19.17
CA GLN A 312 13.79 -1.48 -20.61
C GLN A 312 14.82 -2.30 -21.39
N SER A 313 15.75 -2.98 -20.71
CA SER A 313 16.88 -3.72 -21.32
C SER A 313 17.78 -2.87 -22.23
N GLN A 314 17.75 -1.54 -22.07
CA GLN A 314 18.63 -0.60 -22.76
C GLN A 314 19.94 -0.45 -21.97
N TRP A 315 20.74 -1.51 -21.95
CA TRP A 315 21.90 -1.64 -21.06
C TRP A 315 23.00 -0.59 -21.28
N LYS A 316 23.26 -0.22 -22.54
CA LYS A 316 24.28 0.81 -22.86
C LYS A 316 23.87 2.20 -22.34
N PRO A 317 22.65 2.72 -22.62
CA PRO A 317 22.15 3.94 -21.97
C PRO A 317 22.07 3.84 -20.45
N ALA A 318 21.71 2.67 -19.90
CA ALA A 318 21.68 2.46 -18.46
C ALA A 318 23.05 2.69 -17.81
N ILE A 319 24.09 2.04 -18.37
CA ILE A 319 25.47 2.16 -17.92
C ILE A 319 25.95 3.62 -18.00
N ALA A 320 25.78 4.28 -19.15
CA ALA A 320 26.26 5.66 -19.31
C ALA A 320 25.64 6.61 -18.27
N ASN A 321 24.33 6.49 -18.00
CA ASN A 321 23.68 7.29 -16.98
C ASN A 321 24.17 6.93 -15.56
N LEU A 322 24.33 5.64 -15.24
CA LEU A 322 24.84 5.20 -13.95
C LEU A 322 26.30 5.63 -13.73
N GLU A 323 27.15 5.64 -14.76
CA GLU A 323 28.50 6.19 -14.73
C GLU A 323 28.50 7.68 -14.40
N HIS A 324 27.59 8.46 -15.00
CA HIS A 324 27.40 9.86 -14.64
C HIS A 324 26.95 10.02 -13.17
N ALA A 325 26.04 9.17 -12.70
CA ALA A 325 25.56 9.21 -11.32
C ALA A 325 26.70 9.03 -10.30
N VAL A 326 27.54 8.01 -10.50
CA VAL A 326 28.68 7.73 -9.61
C VAL A 326 29.83 8.71 -9.77
N ALA A 327 29.97 9.34 -10.94
CA ALA A 327 30.93 10.41 -11.14
C ALA A 327 30.54 11.68 -10.36
N ILE A 328 29.23 12.00 -10.29
CA ILE A 328 28.71 13.14 -9.53
C ILE A 328 28.73 12.83 -8.02
N ASN A 329 28.36 11.61 -7.62
CA ASN A 329 28.40 11.16 -6.24
C ASN A 329 29.21 9.86 -6.08
N PRO A 330 30.52 9.96 -5.79
CA PRO A 330 31.38 8.79 -5.56
C PRO A 330 31.03 7.97 -4.30
N GLY A 331 30.13 8.46 -3.45
CA GLY A 331 29.61 7.76 -2.26
C GLY A 331 28.27 7.07 -2.49
N TYR A 332 27.81 6.92 -3.74
CA TYR A 332 26.48 6.37 -4.04
C TYR A 332 26.50 4.84 -4.19
N ALA A 333 26.44 4.11 -3.07
CA ALA A 333 26.52 2.65 -3.05
C ALA A 333 25.50 1.96 -3.99
N GLU A 334 24.25 2.39 -3.96
CA GLU A 334 23.18 1.81 -4.78
C GLU A 334 23.44 2.01 -6.29
N ALA A 335 23.93 3.18 -6.71
CA ALA A 335 24.28 3.44 -8.11
C ALA A 335 25.44 2.54 -8.58
N PHE A 336 26.46 2.35 -7.75
CA PHE A 336 27.53 1.38 -8.02
C PHE A 336 27.02 -0.06 -8.13
N ASN A 337 26.07 -0.45 -7.26
CA ASN A 337 25.44 -1.76 -7.32
C ASN A 337 24.67 -1.96 -8.64
N LYS A 338 23.82 -1.00 -9.03
CA LYS A 338 23.08 -1.05 -10.30
C LYS A 338 24.00 -1.04 -11.52
N LEU A 339 25.10 -0.27 -11.47
CA LEU A 339 26.11 -0.24 -12.52
C LEU A 339 26.78 -1.61 -12.69
N GLY A 340 27.21 -2.21 -11.58
CA GLY A 340 27.74 -3.58 -11.57
C GLY A 340 26.74 -4.60 -12.10
N LYS A 341 25.46 -4.50 -11.70
CA LYS A 341 24.37 -5.35 -12.24
C LYS A 341 24.21 -5.19 -13.75
N ALA A 342 24.26 -3.96 -14.27
CA ALA A 342 24.10 -3.68 -15.70
C ALA A 342 25.24 -4.29 -16.54
N TYR A 343 26.50 -4.23 -16.05
CA TYR A 343 27.61 -4.93 -16.67
C TYR A 343 27.45 -6.45 -16.60
N LEU A 344 27.15 -6.99 -15.41
CA LEU A 344 27.09 -8.43 -15.17
C LEU A 344 25.96 -9.10 -15.95
N ILE A 345 24.74 -8.59 -15.81
CA ILE A 345 23.54 -9.22 -16.37
C ILE A 345 23.25 -8.67 -17.77
N GLY A 346 23.35 -7.35 -17.94
CA GLY A 346 22.96 -6.69 -19.19
C GLY A 346 23.93 -6.89 -20.33
N LEU A 347 25.24 -6.80 -20.05
CA LEU A 347 26.30 -6.97 -21.05
C LEU A 347 27.03 -8.31 -20.96
N ALA A 348 26.69 -9.17 -19.98
CA ALA A 348 27.42 -10.42 -19.69
C ALA A 348 28.93 -10.21 -19.44
N GLN A 349 29.29 -9.05 -18.88
CA GLN A 349 30.67 -8.61 -18.63
C GLN A 349 31.00 -8.73 -17.15
N ALA A 350 31.19 -9.98 -16.70
CA ALA A 350 31.38 -10.29 -15.29
C ALA A 350 32.65 -9.68 -14.68
N LYS A 351 33.74 -9.60 -15.47
CA LYS A 351 35.02 -9.06 -14.99
C LYS A 351 34.95 -7.56 -14.76
N GLU A 352 34.26 -6.86 -15.65
CA GLU A 352 34.05 -5.40 -15.62
C GLU A 352 33.09 -5.00 -14.50
N ALA A 353 32.14 -5.87 -14.13
CA ALA A 353 31.20 -5.62 -13.03
C ALA A 353 31.88 -5.57 -11.63
N ILE A 354 32.89 -6.42 -11.40
CA ILE A 354 33.55 -6.60 -10.09
C ILE A 354 34.02 -5.28 -9.44
N PRO A 355 34.78 -4.38 -10.11
CA PRO A 355 35.27 -3.16 -9.47
C PRO A 355 34.13 -2.27 -8.95
N PHE A 356 33.02 -2.16 -9.68
CA PHE A 356 31.86 -1.37 -9.27
C PHE A 356 31.15 -1.99 -8.07
N LEU A 357 30.94 -3.30 -8.09
CA LEU A 357 30.31 -4.00 -6.96
C LEU A 357 31.19 -3.99 -5.70
N LYS A 358 32.51 -4.08 -5.86
CA LYS A 358 33.47 -3.90 -4.75
C LYS A 358 33.40 -2.49 -4.17
N LYS A 359 33.21 -1.48 -5.03
CA LYS A 359 33.05 -0.10 -4.57
C LYS A 359 31.74 0.08 -3.79
N ALA A 360 30.65 -0.55 -4.22
CA ALA A 360 29.38 -0.53 -3.49
C ALA A 360 29.52 -1.07 -2.05
N ILE A 361 30.18 -2.22 -1.86
CA ILE A 361 30.39 -2.79 -0.51
C ILE A 361 31.46 -2.08 0.31
N GLU A 362 32.38 -1.34 -0.33
CA GLU A 362 33.34 -0.47 0.36
C GLU A 362 32.62 0.74 0.98
N ILE A 363 31.60 1.26 0.29
CA ILE A 363 30.76 2.37 0.76
C ILE A 363 29.75 1.89 1.81
N ASP A 364 29.07 0.77 1.53
CA ASP A 364 28.12 0.13 2.46
C ASP A 364 28.41 -1.36 2.62
N ALA A 365 29.07 -1.71 3.72
CA ALA A 365 29.44 -3.08 4.05
C ALA A 365 28.25 -4.00 4.38
N LYS A 366 27.02 -3.48 4.50
CA LYS A 366 25.80 -4.26 4.75
C LYS A 366 24.94 -4.44 3.49
N TYR A 367 25.46 -4.07 2.31
CA TYR A 367 24.69 -4.13 1.07
C TYR A 367 24.63 -5.55 0.47
N ALA A 368 23.67 -6.37 0.94
CA ALA A 368 23.57 -7.80 0.62
C ALA A 368 23.53 -8.09 -0.89
N ASP A 369 22.78 -7.30 -1.67
CA ASP A 369 22.63 -7.48 -3.13
C ASP A 369 23.98 -7.36 -3.86
N SER A 370 24.88 -6.47 -3.42
CA SER A 370 26.22 -6.36 -4.02
C SER A 370 27.10 -7.57 -3.71
N TYR A 371 26.98 -8.15 -2.51
CA TYR A 371 27.65 -9.41 -2.19
C TYR A 371 27.13 -10.56 -3.06
N LYS A 372 25.81 -10.66 -3.25
CA LYS A 372 25.21 -11.64 -4.18
C LYS A 372 25.76 -11.47 -5.59
N LEU A 373 25.70 -10.26 -6.14
CA LEU A 373 26.16 -9.98 -7.50
C LEU A 373 27.67 -10.23 -7.67
N LEU A 374 28.49 -9.97 -6.65
CA LEU A 374 29.91 -10.34 -6.66
C LEU A 374 30.09 -11.85 -6.71
N GLY A 375 29.35 -12.59 -5.88
CA GLY A 375 29.32 -14.06 -5.91
C GLY A 375 29.02 -14.57 -7.32
N THR A 376 27.97 -14.04 -7.95
CA THR A 376 27.57 -14.39 -9.32
C THR A 376 28.62 -14.01 -10.35
N ALA A 377 29.26 -12.84 -10.23
CA ALA A 377 30.33 -12.41 -11.14
C ALA A 377 31.59 -13.29 -11.06
N TYR A 378 31.94 -13.76 -9.86
CA TYR A 378 33.03 -14.71 -9.66
C TYR A 378 32.65 -16.12 -10.14
N LEU A 379 31.40 -16.53 -9.95
CA LEU A 379 30.88 -17.80 -10.45
C LEU A 379 30.93 -17.88 -11.98
N HIS A 380 30.56 -16.81 -12.69
CA HIS A 380 30.68 -16.72 -14.17
C HIS A 380 32.12 -16.73 -14.68
N GLN A 381 33.10 -16.51 -13.80
CA GLN A 381 34.53 -16.61 -14.12
C GLN A 381 35.14 -17.94 -13.66
N ASP A 382 34.30 -18.91 -13.27
CA ASP A 382 34.72 -20.21 -12.74
C ASP A 382 35.60 -20.11 -11.48
N LEU A 383 35.49 -18.99 -10.74
CA LEU A 383 36.22 -18.74 -9.49
C LEU A 383 35.35 -19.14 -8.28
N GLY A 384 35.04 -20.43 -8.17
CA GLY A 384 34.09 -20.98 -7.20
C GLY A 384 34.38 -20.65 -5.73
N GLN A 385 35.66 -20.66 -5.31
CA GLN A 385 36.02 -20.30 -3.91
C GLN A 385 35.79 -18.82 -3.60
N GLU A 386 36.06 -17.90 -4.55
CA GLU A 386 35.74 -16.49 -4.36
C GLU A 386 34.22 -16.29 -4.36
N ALA A 387 33.49 -16.98 -5.24
CA ALA A 387 32.03 -16.93 -5.26
C ALA A 387 31.43 -17.33 -3.89
N ILE A 388 31.89 -18.45 -3.31
CA ILE A 388 31.47 -18.92 -1.98
C ILE A 388 31.67 -17.82 -0.92
N LYS A 389 32.85 -17.17 -0.90
CA LYS A 389 33.14 -16.11 0.07
C LYS A 389 32.14 -14.96 0.04
N TYR A 390 31.72 -14.52 -1.15
CA TYR A 390 30.76 -13.42 -1.28
C TYR A 390 29.32 -13.90 -1.05
N PHE A 391 28.93 -15.09 -1.48
CA PHE A 391 27.61 -15.65 -1.18
C PHE A 391 27.44 -15.94 0.32
N ASP A 392 28.45 -16.47 1.01
CA ASP A 392 28.45 -16.65 2.48
C ASP A 392 28.17 -15.31 3.18
N LYS A 393 28.76 -14.20 2.68
CA LYS A 393 28.50 -12.86 3.21
C LYS A 393 27.08 -12.35 2.88
N ALA A 394 26.58 -12.61 1.68
CA ALA A 394 25.21 -12.26 1.30
C ALA A 394 24.19 -12.93 2.23
N VAL A 395 24.31 -14.25 2.42
CA VAL A 395 23.42 -15.05 3.29
C VAL A 395 23.56 -14.65 4.77
N LEU A 396 24.77 -14.28 5.21
CA LEU A 396 24.98 -13.81 6.59
C LEU A 396 24.27 -12.47 6.86
N ILE A 397 24.23 -11.58 5.86
CA ILE A 397 23.56 -10.28 5.97
C ILE A 397 22.05 -10.45 5.82
N ASP A 398 21.60 -11.23 4.84
CA ASP A 398 20.20 -11.52 4.57
C ASP A 398 19.98 -13.04 4.45
N SER A 399 19.54 -13.64 5.56
CA SER A 399 19.22 -15.07 5.62
C SER A 399 17.89 -15.45 4.95
N THR A 400 17.14 -14.46 4.44
CA THR A 400 15.87 -14.66 3.74
C THR A 400 16.05 -14.73 2.22
N ASP A 401 17.21 -14.34 1.68
CA ASP A 401 17.52 -14.42 0.25
C ASP A 401 17.79 -15.88 -0.20
N ILE A 402 16.72 -16.53 -0.67
CA ILE A 402 16.73 -17.92 -1.15
C ILE A 402 17.69 -18.10 -2.33
N GLU A 403 17.82 -17.09 -3.21
CA GLU A 403 18.68 -17.19 -4.39
C GLU A 403 20.16 -17.26 -3.99
N SER A 404 20.62 -16.39 -3.08
CA SER A 404 21.98 -16.45 -2.53
C SER A 404 22.26 -17.79 -1.85
N LEU A 405 21.29 -18.30 -1.09
CA LEU A 405 21.42 -19.59 -0.40
C LEU A 405 21.54 -20.76 -1.39
N TYR A 406 20.74 -20.76 -2.45
CA TYR A 406 20.82 -21.73 -3.53
C TYR A 406 22.16 -21.65 -4.27
N LEU A 407 22.60 -20.44 -4.67
CA LEU A 407 23.86 -20.24 -5.38
C LEU A 407 25.06 -20.65 -4.54
N LEU A 408 25.03 -20.41 -3.23
CA LEU A 408 26.02 -20.90 -2.29
C LEU A 408 26.08 -22.43 -2.26
N GLY A 409 24.92 -23.09 -2.16
CA GLY A 409 24.80 -24.55 -2.25
C GLY A 409 25.33 -25.09 -3.59
N PHE A 410 25.05 -24.39 -4.68
CA PHE A 410 25.53 -24.71 -6.03
C PHE A 410 27.06 -24.58 -6.15
N CYS A 411 27.67 -23.54 -5.60
CA CYS A 411 29.13 -23.43 -5.57
C CYS A 411 29.75 -24.56 -4.72
N TYR A 412 29.18 -24.88 -3.57
CA TYR A 412 29.63 -26.04 -2.78
C TYR A 412 29.49 -27.36 -3.55
N TYR A 413 28.45 -27.51 -4.38
CA TYR A 413 28.27 -28.68 -5.24
C TYR A 413 29.35 -28.77 -6.33
N GLN A 414 29.66 -27.67 -7.01
CA GLN A 414 30.73 -27.60 -8.02
C GLN A 414 32.10 -27.93 -7.42
N GLU A 415 32.37 -27.44 -6.21
CA GLU A 415 33.59 -27.73 -5.45
C GLU A 415 33.62 -29.13 -4.80
N ASN A 416 32.64 -30.00 -5.13
CA ASN A 416 32.49 -31.35 -4.58
C ASN A 416 32.37 -31.41 -3.04
N LYS A 417 32.00 -30.30 -2.39
CA LYS A 417 31.74 -30.20 -0.95
C LYS A 417 30.27 -30.61 -0.66
N LEU A 418 29.93 -31.84 -1.04
CA LEU A 418 28.55 -32.34 -1.13
C LEU A 418 27.73 -32.21 0.15
N LYS A 419 28.32 -32.45 1.34
CA LYS A 419 27.60 -32.31 2.62
C LYS A 419 27.13 -30.88 2.87
N LYS A 420 27.96 -29.88 2.52
CA LYS A 420 27.58 -28.47 2.64
C LYS A 420 26.51 -28.12 1.62
N ALA A 421 26.65 -28.59 0.37
CA ALA A 421 25.66 -28.37 -0.69
C ALA A 421 24.28 -28.90 -0.29
N ILE A 422 24.21 -30.14 0.23
CA ILE A 422 22.97 -30.76 0.73
C ILE A 422 22.31 -29.85 1.78
N SER A 423 23.05 -29.44 2.80
CA SER A 423 22.52 -28.58 3.88
C SER A 423 21.96 -27.25 3.37
N HIS A 424 22.55 -26.65 2.34
CA HIS A 424 22.05 -25.40 1.76
C HIS A 424 20.81 -25.64 0.89
N PHE A 425 20.79 -26.69 0.06
CA PHE A 425 19.61 -27.03 -0.74
C PHE A 425 18.42 -27.46 0.10
N GLU A 426 18.64 -28.17 1.22
CA GLU A 426 17.59 -28.50 2.18
C GLU A 426 16.98 -27.22 2.79
N GLN A 427 17.81 -26.25 3.18
CA GLN A 427 17.31 -24.95 3.67
C GLN A 427 16.56 -24.14 2.58
N VAL A 428 16.99 -24.24 1.31
CA VAL A 428 16.24 -23.65 0.19
C VAL A 428 14.85 -24.26 0.09
N ILE A 429 14.74 -25.60 0.14
CA ILE A 429 13.46 -26.32 0.04
C ILE A 429 12.58 -26.09 1.26
N GLU A 430 13.17 -25.92 2.44
CA GLU A 430 12.44 -25.55 3.67
C GLU A 430 11.77 -24.18 3.52
N LYS A 431 12.46 -23.21 2.89
CA LYS A 431 11.93 -21.86 2.65
C LYS A 431 10.99 -21.79 1.44
N ASP A 432 11.32 -22.49 0.37
CA ASP A 432 10.56 -22.59 -0.87
C ASP A 432 10.54 -24.04 -1.38
N PRO A 433 9.49 -24.81 -1.03
CA PRO A 433 9.32 -26.18 -1.48
C PRO A 433 9.20 -26.35 -3.01
N PHE A 434 8.90 -25.26 -3.74
CA PHE A 434 8.66 -25.26 -5.19
C PHE A 434 9.90 -24.88 -6.00
N TYR A 435 11.04 -24.66 -5.35
CA TYR A 435 12.32 -24.35 -6.00
C TYR A 435 12.90 -25.59 -6.73
N ALA A 436 12.44 -25.82 -7.96
CA ALA A 436 12.72 -27.04 -8.73
C ALA A 436 14.22 -27.36 -8.86
N GLN A 437 15.06 -26.36 -9.13
CA GLN A 437 16.50 -26.54 -9.31
C GLN A 437 17.20 -27.02 -8.03
N ALA A 438 16.68 -26.68 -6.85
CA ALA A 438 17.22 -27.15 -5.57
C ALA A 438 16.93 -28.63 -5.40
N HIS A 439 15.71 -29.10 -5.72
CA HIS A 439 15.37 -30.52 -5.75
C HIS A 439 16.27 -31.31 -6.71
N PHE A 440 16.51 -30.77 -7.92
CA PHE A 440 17.40 -31.40 -8.90
C PHE A 440 18.83 -31.56 -8.36
N ASN A 441 19.44 -30.47 -7.87
CA ASN A 441 20.81 -30.50 -7.37
C ASN A 441 20.93 -31.30 -6.06
N LEU A 442 19.92 -31.26 -5.19
CA LEU A 442 19.85 -32.07 -3.98
C LEU A 442 19.79 -33.57 -4.33
N GLY A 443 18.97 -33.94 -5.31
CA GLY A 443 18.91 -35.31 -5.84
C GLY A 443 20.27 -35.80 -6.32
N ASN A 444 20.96 -34.98 -7.12
CA ASN A 444 22.33 -35.27 -7.58
C ASN A 444 23.33 -35.41 -6.43
N CYS A 445 23.24 -34.55 -5.41
CA CYS A 445 24.07 -34.67 -4.20
C CYS A 445 23.80 -35.97 -3.44
N TYR A 446 22.54 -36.36 -3.30
CA TYR A 446 22.16 -37.60 -2.63
C TYR A 446 22.66 -38.84 -3.38
N PHE A 447 22.57 -38.88 -4.71
CA PHE A 447 23.16 -39.97 -5.49
C PHE A 447 24.68 -40.06 -5.29
N ARG A 448 25.38 -38.93 -5.36
CA ARG A 448 26.85 -38.89 -5.17
C ARG A 448 27.29 -39.22 -3.74
N THR A 449 26.40 -39.10 -2.76
CA THR A 449 26.65 -39.49 -1.36
C THR A 449 26.09 -40.87 -0.99
N GLY A 450 25.52 -41.61 -1.95
CA GLY A 450 24.97 -42.96 -1.75
C GLY A 450 23.57 -43.02 -1.14
N GLN A 451 22.90 -41.89 -0.93
CA GLN A 451 21.53 -41.80 -0.39
C GLN A 451 20.49 -41.97 -1.50
N ILE A 452 20.43 -43.14 -2.12
CA ILE A 452 19.69 -43.39 -3.37
C ILE A 452 18.19 -43.07 -3.25
N ASP A 453 17.52 -43.47 -2.17
CA ASP A 453 16.08 -43.27 -2.02
C ASP A 453 15.71 -41.78 -1.91
N LYS A 454 16.49 -41.02 -1.14
CA LYS A 454 16.34 -39.56 -1.07
C LYS A 454 16.63 -38.90 -2.42
N GLY A 455 17.63 -39.38 -3.14
CA GLY A 455 17.95 -38.94 -4.49
C GLY A 455 16.78 -39.10 -5.47
N ARG A 456 16.12 -40.28 -5.44
CA ARG A 456 14.93 -40.55 -6.24
C ARG A 456 13.75 -39.66 -5.86
N SER A 457 13.49 -39.50 -4.56
CA SER A 457 12.41 -38.63 -4.07
C SER A 457 12.60 -37.19 -4.53
N ALA A 458 13.81 -36.63 -4.40
CA ALA A 458 14.12 -35.28 -4.85
C ALA A 458 13.97 -35.11 -6.37
N LEU A 459 14.44 -36.08 -7.18
CA LEU A 459 14.24 -36.01 -8.64
C LEU A 459 12.77 -36.14 -9.06
N ASN A 460 11.98 -36.97 -8.38
CA ASN A 460 10.55 -37.07 -8.65
C ASN A 460 9.84 -35.73 -8.35
N ASN A 461 10.19 -35.06 -7.25
CA ASN A 461 9.69 -33.71 -6.96
C ASN A 461 10.07 -32.73 -8.06
N PHE A 462 11.34 -32.69 -8.48
CA PHE A 462 11.79 -31.84 -9.59
C PHE A 462 10.98 -32.08 -10.88
N GLN A 463 10.78 -33.34 -11.27
CA GLN A 463 10.01 -33.71 -12.46
C GLN A 463 8.55 -33.28 -12.35
N GLN A 464 7.92 -33.49 -11.19
CA GLN A 464 6.54 -33.09 -10.96
C GLN A 464 6.39 -31.56 -11.00
N LEU A 465 7.29 -30.82 -10.34
CA LEU A 465 7.28 -29.35 -10.35
C LEU A 465 7.41 -28.80 -11.77
N ASN A 466 8.34 -29.34 -12.58
CA ASN A 466 8.50 -28.90 -13.96
C ASN A 466 7.26 -29.20 -14.82
N ARG A 467 6.66 -30.38 -14.65
CA ARG A 467 5.43 -30.74 -15.37
C ARG A 467 4.29 -29.80 -15.02
N ASP A 468 4.13 -29.47 -13.75
CA ASP A 468 3.09 -28.54 -13.29
C ASP A 468 3.34 -27.12 -13.84
N LEU A 469 4.60 -26.63 -13.79
CA LEU A 469 4.97 -25.32 -14.34
C LEU A 469 4.76 -25.22 -15.85
N GLU A 470 5.05 -26.30 -16.60
CA GLU A 470 4.75 -26.39 -18.03
C GLU A 470 3.24 -26.38 -18.29
N GLN A 471 2.49 -27.13 -17.49
CA GLN A 471 1.03 -27.16 -17.59
C GLN A 471 0.40 -25.80 -17.31
N ILE A 472 0.89 -25.06 -16.31
CA ILE A 472 0.44 -23.69 -16.02
C ILE A 472 0.65 -22.79 -17.25
N LYS A 473 1.84 -22.84 -17.88
CA LYS A 473 2.12 -22.03 -19.09
C LYS A 473 1.21 -22.39 -20.26
N ILE A 474 0.94 -23.67 -20.46
CA ILE A 474 0.03 -24.15 -21.51
C ILE A 474 -1.39 -23.64 -21.27
N LEU A 475 -1.88 -23.74 -20.03
CA LEU A 475 -3.22 -23.26 -19.65
C LEU A 475 -3.33 -21.74 -19.78
N ASP A 476 -2.35 -20.98 -19.30
CA ASP A 476 -2.31 -19.52 -19.45
C ASP A 476 -2.39 -19.11 -20.92
N HIS A 477 -1.57 -19.72 -21.78
CA HIS A 477 -1.58 -19.41 -23.21
C HIS A 477 -2.90 -19.79 -23.90
N TYR A 478 -3.50 -20.92 -23.51
CA TYR A 478 -4.80 -21.34 -24.01
C TYR A 478 -5.89 -20.33 -23.63
N LEU A 479 -5.96 -19.94 -22.36
CA LEU A 479 -6.99 -19.05 -21.81
C LEU A 479 -6.86 -17.59 -22.25
N GLN A 480 -5.67 -17.17 -22.71
CA GLN A 480 -5.51 -15.90 -23.43
C GLN A 480 -6.30 -15.87 -24.75
N ASN A 481 -6.49 -17.03 -25.39
CA ASN A 481 -7.23 -17.14 -26.65
C ASN A 481 -8.70 -17.52 -26.44
N ASP A 482 -8.98 -18.46 -25.53
CA ASP A 482 -10.34 -18.85 -25.16
C ASP A 482 -10.62 -18.59 -23.69
N SER A 483 -11.05 -17.35 -23.41
CA SER A 483 -11.30 -16.88 -22.04
C SER A 483 -12.59 -17.43 -21.41
N GLN A 484 -13.42 -18.17 -22.16
CA GLN A 484 -14.73 -18.65 -21.70
C GLN A 484 -14.70 -20.10 -21.22
N ASP A 485 -13.56 -20.80 -21.35
CA ASP A 485 -13.41 -22.18 -20.90
C ASP A 485 -13.25 -22.26 -19.37
N LEU A 486 -14.38 -22.47 -18.69
CA LEU A 486 -14.43 -22.63 -17.23
C LEU A 486 -13.59 -23.81 -16.72
N GLU A 487 -13.53 -24.91 -17.46
CA GLU A 487 -12.81 -26.11 -17.02
C GLU A 487 -11.31 -25.83 -16.97
N LYS A 488 -10.79 -25.11 -17.98
CA LYS A 488 -9.38 -24.71 -18.05
C LYS A 488 -9.02 -23.66 -17.01
N TRP A 489 -9.90 -22.68 -16.75
CA TRP A 489 -9.71 -21.74 -15.65
C TRP A 489 -9.63 -22.45 -14.29
N SER A 490 -10.50 -23.46 -14.07
CA SER A 490 -10.50 -24.25 -12.84
C SER A 490 -9.23 -25.09 -12.69
N GLN A 491 -8.78 -25.76 -13.76
CA GLN A 491 -7.50 -26.49 -13.79
C GLN A 491 -6.31 -25.58 -13.47
N LEU A 492 -6.28 -24.39 -14.06
CA LEU A 492 -5.24 -23.39 -13.81
C LEU A 492 -5.26 -22.94 -12.35
N ALA A 493 -6.42 -22.54 -11.83
CA ALA A 493 -6.58 -22.11 -10.44
C ALA A 493 -6.08 -23.17 -9.43
N GLN A 494 -6.44 -24.44 -9.62
CA GLN A 494 -6.00 -25.53 -8.76
C GLN A 494 -4.48 -25.74 -8.79
N LEU A 495 -3.88 -25.69 -9.98
CA LEU A 495 -2.42 -25.78 -10.11
C LEU A 495 -1.71 -24.59 -9.45
N LEU A 496 -2.24 -23.37 -9.61
CA LEU A 496 -1.67 -22.18 -8.97
C LEU A 496 -1.75 -22.26 -7.44
N ILE A 497 -2.88 -22.71 -6.88
CA ILE A 497 -3.06 -22.96 -5.44
C ILE A 497 -2.05 -24.01 -4.94
N LYS A 498 -1.93 -25.13 -5.65
CA LYS A 498 -0.99 -26.22 -5.30
C LYS A 498 0.45 -25.71 -5.17
N HIS A 499 0.81 -24.67 -5.91
CA HIS A 499 2.15 -24.05 -5.94
C HIS A 499 2.24 -22.75 -5.13
N ASN A 500 1.25 -22.46 -4.27
CA ASN A 500 1.17 -21.22 -3.49
C ASN A 500 1.28 -19.92 -4.33
N ARG A 501 0.92 -19.98 -5.62
CA ARG A 501 0.87 -18.82 -6.52
C ARG A 501 -0.46 -18.09 -6.34
N TRP A 502 -0.66 -17.58 -5.13
CA TRP A 502 -1.95 -17.07 -4.65
C TRP A 502 -2.47 -15.88 -5.46
N GLU A 503 -1.62 -14.93 -5.82
CA GLU A 503 -2.00 -13.75 -6.58
C GLU A 503 -2.59 -14.14 -7.96
N GLU A 504 -1.89 -14.98 -8.71
CA GLU A 504 -2.37 -15.49 -10.00
C GLU A 504 -3.61 -16.37 -9.86
N SER A 505 -3.66 -17.15 -8.78
CA SER A 505 -4.83 -17.96 -8.43
C SER A 505 -6.08 -17.08 -8.23
N THR A 506 -5.99 -15.91 -7.60
CA THR A 506 -7.16 -15.03 -7.42
C THR A 506 -7.74 -14.56 -8.76
N ASN A 507 -6.90 -14.30 -9.77
CA ASN A 507 -7.36 -13.93 -11.12
C ASN A 507 -8.09 -15.12 -11.79
N ALA A 508 -7.47 -16.29 -11.79
CA ALA A 508 -8.07 -17.50 -12.37
C ALA A 508 -9.40 -17.86 -11.69
N LEU A 509 -9.46 -17.81 -10.35
CA LEU A 509 -10.67 -18.06 -9.57
C LEU A 509 -11.74 -16.98 -9.77
N GLY A 510 -11.35 -15.71 -9.90
CA GLY A 510 -12.26 -14.63 -10.26
C GLY A 510 -12.96 -14.91 -11.60
N LYS A 511 -12.24 -15.45 -12.59
CA LYS A 511 -12.84 -15.92 -13.86
C LYS A 511 -13.77 -17.10 -13.65
N CYS A 512 -13.42 -18.07 -12.81
CA CYS A 512 -14.31 -19.18 -12.45
C CYS A 512 -15.64 -18.70 -11.83
N VAL A 513 -15.58 -17.74 -10.90
CA VAL A 513 -16.75 -17.12 -10.28
C VAL A 513 -17.62 -16.39 -11.30
N LEU A 514 -17.00 -15.64 -12.23
CA LEU A 514 -17.75 -14.94 -13.29
C LEU A 514 -18.46 -15.89 -14.25
N LEU A 515 -17.81 -16.99 -14.63
CA LEU A 515 -18.36 -17.97 -15.57
C LEU A 515 -19.38 -18.92 -14.92
N ASN A 516 -19.27 -19.18 -13.61
CA ASN A 516 -20.23 -19.98 -12.86
C ASN A 516 -20.49 -19.38 -11.47
N PRO A 517 -21.33 -18.34 -11.38
CA PRO A 517 -21.53 -17.57 -10.15
C PRO A 517 -22.30 -18.30 -9.05
N ARG A 518 -22.79 -19.51 -9.31
CA ARG A 518 -23.50 -20.37 -8.35
C ARG A 518 -22.69 -21.58 -7.90
N ASN A 519 -21.39 -21.61 -8.15
CA ASN A 519 -20.53 -22.65 -7.59
C ASN A 519 -19.86 -22.13 -6.30
N PRO A 520 -20.25 -22.63 -5.11
CA PRO A 520 -19.69 -22.17 -3.85
C PRO A 520 -18.19 -22.46 -3.70
N ASP A 521 -17.69 -23.55 -4.28
CA ASP A 521 -16.29 -23.96 -4.16
C ASP A 521 -15.33 -22.87 -4.68
N TYR A 522 -15.72 -22.16 -5.75
CA TYR A 522 -14.91 -21.09 -6.30
C TYR A 522 -14.84 -19.86 -5.40
N TYR A 523 -15.91 -19.51 -4.69
CA TYR A 523 -15.86 -18.39 -3.74
C TYR A 523 -15.06 -18.78 -2.50
N GLU A 524 -15.16 -20.03 -2.01
CA GLU A 524 -14.36 -20.46 -0.87
C GLU A 524 -12.87 -20.46 -1.20
N MET A 525 -12.49 -21.04 -2.36
CA MET A 525 -11.12 -21.01 -2.85
C MET A 525 -10.62 -19.58 -3.06
N LEU A 526 -11.47 -18.69 -3.61
CA LEU A 526 -11.11 -17.29 -3.87
C LEU A 526 -10.94 -16.49 -2.59
N GLY A 527 -11.86 -16.66 -1.63
CA GLY A 527 -11.79 -16.06 -0.30
C GLY A 527 -10.52 -16.50 0.42
N TYR A 528 -10.21 -17.79 0.40
CA TYR A 528 -8.98 -18.33 0.97
C TYR A 528 -7.73 -17.77 0.29
N ALA A 529 -7.70 -17.72 -1.05
CA ALA A 529 -6.58 -17.14 -1.79
C ALA A 529 -6.36 -15.65 -1.44
N TYR A 530 -7.45 -14.87 -1.26
CA TYR A 530 -7.36 -13.48 -0.79
C TYR A 530 -6.79 -13.37 0.63
N LEU A 531 -7.13 -14.29 1.54
CA LEU A 531 -6.53 -14.33 2.87
C LEU A 531 -5.01 -14.61 2.81
N GLN A 532 -4.55 -15.47 1.90
CA GLN A 532 -3.12 -15.77 1.75
C GLN A 532 -2.30 -14.57 1.25
N ILE A 533 -2.85 -13.78 0.32
CA ILE A 533 -2.20 -12.54 -0.15
C ILE A 533 -2.44 -11.34 0.76
N LYS A 534 -3.07 -11.55 1.92
CA LYS A 534 -3.43 -10.51 2.90
C LYS A 534 -4.39 -9.45 2.36
N SER A 535 -5.14 -9.76 1.29
CA SER A 535 -6.24 -8.90 0.84
C SER A 535 -7.50 -9.21 1.65
N HIS A 536 -7.48 -8.85 2.93
CA HIS A 536 -8.53 -9.25 3.88
C HIS A 536 -9.90 -8.65 3.55
N GLU A 537 -9.94 -7.43 2.99
CA GLU A 537 -11.21 -6.80 2.57
C GLU A 537 -11.82 -7.51 1.35
N ASP A 538 -11.00 -7.97 0.41
CA ASP A 538 -11.48 -8.79 -0.71
C ASP A 538 -12.03 -10.13 -0.24
N ALA A 539 -11.39 -10.75 0.74
CA ALA A 539 -11.92 -11.96 1.37
C ALA A 539 -13.28 -11.70 2.05
N VAL A 540 -13.42 -10.62 2.85
CA VAL A 540 -14.71 -10.21 3.45
C VAL A 540 -15.79 -10.07 2.38
N ARG A 541 -15.46 -9.44 1.25
CA ARG A 541 -16.38 -9.21 0.14
C ARG A 541 -16.86 -10.51 -0.48
N VAL A 542 -15.94 -11.41 -0.84
CA VAL A 542 -16.26 -12.70 -1.45
C VAL A 542 -17.10 -13.55 -0.51
N TYR A 543 -16.76 -13.59 0.78
CA TYR A 543 -17.51 -14.35 1.77
C TYR A 543 -18.92 -13.79 2.03
N LYS A 544 -19.11 -12.46 1.97
CA LYS A 544 -20.46 -11.87 1.98
C LYS A 544 -21.29 -12.29 0.76
N GLU A 545 -20.69 -12.33 -0.42
CA GLU A 545 -21.38 -12.71 -1.65
C GLU A 545 -21.87 -14.16 -1.60
N ILE A 546 -21.01 -15.11 -1.19
CA ILE A 546 -21.42 -16.50 -1.06
C ILE A 546 -22.49 -16.69 0.03
N ILE A 547 -22.43 -15.95 1.16
CA ILE A 547 -23.49 -16.00 2.19
C ILE A 547 -24.83 -15.47 1.66
N ASN A 548 -24.83 -14.49 0.76
CA ASN A 548 -26.09 -14.04 0.13
C ASN A 548 -26.71 -15.11 -0.78
N LEU A 549 -25.88 -15.96 -1.40
CA LEU A 549 -26.34 -17.08 -2.23
C LEU A 549 -26.75 -18.29 -1.39
N TYR A 550 -26.04 -18.53 -0.28
CA TYR A 550 -26.20 -19.68 0.61
C TYR A 550 -26.24 -19.22 2.08
N PRO A 551 -27.36 -18.61 2.53
CA PRO A 551 -27.45 -18.00 3.86
C PRO A 551 -27.40 -19.02 5.00
N ASP A 552 -27.72 -20.28 4.74
CA ASP A 552 -27.84 -21.32 5.76
C ASP A 552 -26.59 -22.20 5.89
N THR A 553 -25.45 -21.81 5.30
CA THR A 553 -24.19 -22.55 5.41
C THR A 553 -23.31 -22.00 6.53
N ALA A 554 -22.99 -22.83 7.52
CA ALA A 554 -22.18 -22.43 8.68
C ALA A 554 -20.73 -22.11 8.31
N GLU A 555 -20.14 -22.88 7.40
CA GLU A 555 -18.74 -22.76 6.98
C GLU A 555 -18.42 -21.35 6.46
N TYR A 556 -19.24 -20.82 5.55
CA TYR A 556 -19.02 -19.48 4.97
C TYR A 556 -19.14 -18.36 6.01
N ARG A 557 -20.03 -18.53 6.99
CA ARG A 557 -20.16 -17.59 8.11
C ARG A 557 -18.91 -17.63 8.99
N ASN A 558 -18.38 -18.81 9.27
CA ASN A 558 -17.11 -18.93 9.98
C ASN A 558 -15.95 -18.31 9.19
N SER A 559 -15.84 -18.56 7.87
CA SER A 559 -14.82 -17.94 7.01
C SER A 559 -14.95 -16.41 6.97
N LEU A 560 -16.16 -15.86 6.89
CA LEU A 560 -16.40 -14.42 7.02
C LEU A 560 -16.00 -13.89 8.40
N GLY A 561 -16.28 -14.65 9.47
CA GLY A 561 -15.86 -14.31 10.83
C GLY A 561 -14.33 -14.23 10.96
N ILE A 562 -13.59 -15.16 10.34
CA ILE A 562 -12.12 -15.13 10.28
C ILE A 562 -11.64 -13.90 9.51
N ALA A 563 -12.24 -13.59 8.36
CA ALA A 563 -11.90 -12.39 7.59
C ALA A 563 -12.19 -11.09 8.39
N TYR A 564 -13.25 -11.06 9.21
CA TYR A 564 -13.51 -9.96 10.14
C TYR A 564 -12.50 -9.89 11.29
N MET A 565 -12.01 -11.02 11.81
CA MET A 565 -10.93 -11.03 12.80
C MET A 565 -9.65 -10.38 12.25
N LEU A 566 -9.30 -10.71 11.00
CA LEU A 566 -8.10 -10.18 10.32
C LEU A 566 -8.22 -8.72 9.89
N THR A 567 -9.43 -8.17 9.87
CA THR A 567 -9.72 -6.73 9.65
C THR A 567 -10.08 -6.00 10.95
N GLU A 568 -9.82 -6.63 12.11
CA GLU A 568 -10.06 -6.09 13.46
C GLU A 568 -11.53 -5.73 13.76
N ARG A 569 -12.47 -6.24 12.96
CA ARG A 569 -13.92 -6.06 13.13
C ARG A 569 -14.49 -7.11 14.08
N TYR A 570 -13.97 -7.16 15.31
CA TYR A 570 -14.22 -8.26 16.26
C TYR A 570 -15.69 -8.48 16.61
N ILE A 571 -16.50 -7.42 16.72
CA ILE A 571 -17.93 -7.54 17.00
C ILE A 571 -18.64 -8.25 15.84
N ARG A 572 -18.34 -7.86 14.59
CA ARG A 572 -18.91 -8.53 13.41
C ARG A 572 -18.42 -9.97 13.29
N ALA A 573 -17.18 -10.24 13.67
CA ALA A 573 -16.66 -11.60 13.73
C ALA A 573 -17.44 -12.46 14.74
N ILE A 574 -17.69 -11.94 15.95
CA ILE A 574 -18.52 -12.59 16.97
C ILE A 574 -19.91 -12.91 16.42
N ASP A 575 -20.57 -11.95 15.77
CA ASP A 575 -21.89 -12.16 15.17
C ASP A 575 -21.87 -13.32 14.17
N GLN A 576 -20.88 -13.35 13.28
CA GLN A 576 -20.78 -14.41 12.27
C GLN A 576 -20.46 -15.78 12.89
N PHE A 577 -19.56 -15.85 13.87
CA PHE A 577 -19.26 -17.10 14.58
C PHE A 577 -20.49 -17.62 15.35
N GLN A 578 -21.25 -16.74 15.99
CA GLN A 578 -22.50 -17.13 16.66
C GLN A 578 -23.54 -17.65 15.67
N LEU A 579 -23.67 -17.03 14.49
CA LEU A 579 -24.55 -17.51 13.43
C LEU A 579 -24.06 -18.86 12.86
N ALA A 580 -22.75 -19.07 12.71
CA ALA A 580 -22.18 -20.35 12.30
C ALA A 580 -22.49 -21.46 13.33
N ILE A 581 -22.30 -21.18 14.62
CA ILE A 581 -22.62 -22.11 15.73
C ILE A 581 -24.12 -22.39 15.80
N HIS A 582 -24.97 -21.41 15.51
CA HIS A 582 -26.42 -21.62 15.48
C HIS A 582 -26.83 -22.65 14.43
N VAL A 583 -26.18 -22.65 13.27
CA VAL A 583 -26.42 -23.59 12.17
C VAL A 583 -25.78 -24.95 12.47
N GLU A 584 -24.52 -24.97 12.91
CA GLU A 584 -23.75 -26.19 13.19
C GLU A 584 -23.10 -26.11 14.60
N PRO A 585 -23.86 -26.46 15.66
CA PRO A 585 -23.40 -26.26 17.04
C PRO A 585 -22.30 -27.23 17.49
N LEU A 586 -22.15 -28.37 16.82
CA LEU A 586 -21.22 -29.45 17.19
C LEU A 586 -19.81 -29.29 16.57
N LYS A 587 -19.54 -28.19 15.84
CA LYS A 587 -18.22 -27.93 15.25
C LYS A 587 -17.30 -27.24 16.25
N PRO A 588 -16.24 -27.89 16.75
CA PRO A 588 -15.37 -27.30 17.78
C PRO A 588 -14.71 -25.99 17.33
N ASP A 589 -14.23 -25.93 16.08
CA ASP A 589 -13.48 -24.79 15.55
C ASP A 589 -14.26 -23.46 15.61
N TYR A 590 -15.59 -23.49 15.46
CA TYR A 590 -16.40 -22.28 15.52
C TYR A 590 -16.43 -21.70 16.93
N HIS A 591 -16.47 -22.56 17.96
CA HIS A 591 -16.38 -22.14 19.36
C HIS A 591 -14.98 -21.63 19.71
N LEU A 592 -13.93 -22.24 19.16
CA LEU A 592 -12.56 -21.75 19.33
C LEU A 592 -12.39 -20.35 18.71
N ASN A 593 -12.90 -20.13 17.50
CA ASN A 593 -12.86 -18.83 16.83
C ASN A 593 -13.68 -17.78 17.57
N LEU A 594 -14.87 -18.15 18.07
CA LEU A 594 -15.69 -17.28 18.93
C LEU A 594 -14.94 -16.90 20.22
N ALA A 595 -14.27 -17.86 20.87
CA ALA A 595 -13.48 -17.60 22.07
C ALA A 595 -12.35 -16.60 21.80
N LYS A 596 -11.60 -16.79 20.69
CA LYS A 596 -10.55 -15.85 20.26
C LYS A 596 -11.12 -14.45 20.01
N ALA A 597 -12.30 -14.34 19.39
CA ALA A 597 -12.93 -13.05 19.14
C ALA A 597 -13.36 -12.34 20.44
N TYR A 598 -13.91 -13.07 21.42
CA TYR A 598 -14.22 -12.52 22.74
C TYR A 598 -12.98 -12.07 23.51
N GLN A 599 -11.83 -12.74 23.33
CA GLN A 599 -10.56 -12.31 23.93
C GLN A 599 -10.09 -10.96 23.38
N GLN A 600 -10.24 -10.71 22.08
CA GLN A 600 -9.86 -9.43 21.46
C GLN A 600 -10.63 -8.24 22.02
N ILE A 601 -11.89 -8.45 22.44
CA ILE A 601 -12.71 -7.41 23.09
C ILE A 601 -12.67 -7.46 24.62
N ASN A 602 -11.72 -8.19 25.22
CA ASN A 602 -11.54 -8.36 26.67
C ASN A 602 -12.80 -8.89 27.41
N HIS A 603 -13.67 -9.64 26.73
CA HIS A 603 -14.87 -10.20 27.34
C HIS A 603 -14.60 -11.58 27.95
N GLN A 604 -13.78 -11.63 29.01
CA GLN A 604 -13.20 -12.85 29.58
C GLN A 604 -14.23 -13.94 29.93
N GLN A 605 -15.40 -13.58 30.45
CA GLN A 605 -16.43 -14.55 30.84
C GLN A 605 -16.95 -15.35 29.64
N LYS A 606 -17.32 -14.68 28.54
CA LYS A 606 -17.81 -15.33 27.32
C LYS A 606 -16.70 -16.05 26.57
N ALA A 607 -15.47 -15.52 26.59
CA ALA A 607 -14.31 -16.21 26.05
C ALA A 607 -14.08 -17.56 26.75
N ASN A 608 -14.12 -17.59 28.08
CA ASN A 608 -13.96 -18.83 28.86
C ASN A 608 -15.12 -19.81 28.61
N GLN A 609 -16.35 -19.32 28.46
CA GLN A 609 -17.50 -20.15 28.13
C GLN A 609 -17.34 -20.82 26.76
N ALA A 610 -17.07 -20.05 25.71
CA ALA A 610 -16.85 -20.58 24.36
C ALA A 610 -15.65 -21.55 24.32
N LEU A 611 -14.58 -21.27 25.08
CA LEU A 611 -13.43 -22.17 25.18
C LEU A 611 -13.76 -23.49 25.92
N SER A 612 -14.67 -23.45 26.89
CA SER A 612 -15.16 -24.66 27.57
C SER A 612 -15.96 -25.54 26.62
N GLU A 613 -16.84 -24.94 25.81
CA GLU A 613 -17.62 -25.67 24.79
C GLU A 613 -16.70 -26.26 23.71
N TYR A 614 -15.71 -25.49 23.24
CA TYR A 614 -14.68 -26.02 22.34
C TYR A 614 -14.01 -27.28 22.90
N ARG A 615 -13.54 -27.23 24.16
CA ARG A 615 -12.85 -28.37 24.79
C ARG A 615 -13.76 -29.59 24.96
N HIS A 616 -15.01 -29.36 25.32
CA HIS A 616 -16.00 -30.44 25.44
C HIS A 616 -16.18 -31.14 24.09
N LEU A 617 -16.49 -30.38 23.03
CA LEU A 617 -16.73 -30.92 21.70
C LEU A 617 -15.46 -31.56 21.10
N ASP A 618 -14.28 -30.96 21.28
CA ASP A 618 -13.00 -31.51 20.81
C ASP A 618 -12.70 -32.88 21.46
N SER A 619 -13.01 -33.04 22.75
CA SER A 619 -12.83 -34.32 23.47
C SER A 619 -13.81 -35.43 23.07
N GLU A 620 -14.92 -35.06 22.43
CA GLU A 620 -15.94 -36.00 21.93
C GLU A 620 -15.76 -36.36 20.45
N THR A 621 -14.82 -35.72 19.74
CA THR A 621 -14.53 -36.08 18.34
C THR A 621 -13.78 -37.43 18.26
N PRO A 622 -14.16 -38.36 17.35
CA PRO A 622 -13.54 -39.68 17.26
C PRO A 622 -12.01 -39.68 17.06
N ASP A 623 -11.46 -38.61 16.48
CA ASP A 623 -10.01 -38.47 16.25
C ASP A 623 -9.19 -38.19 17.52
N THR A 624 -9.81 -37.68 18.61
CA THR A 624 -9.12 -37.47 19.91
C THR A 624 -9.21 -38.69 20.83
N LEU A 625 -10.23 -39.53 20.70
CA LEU A 625 -10.34 -40.82 21.41
C LEU A 625 -9.19 -41.79 21.06
N ASN A 626 -8.62 -41.71 19.85
CA ASN A 626 -7.44 -42.49 19.47
C ASN A 626 -6.09 -41.90 19.92
N ARG A 627 -6.03 -40.61 20.31
CA ARG A 627 -4.78 -39.99 20.80
C ARG A 627 -4.56 -40.15 22.30
N HIS A 628 -5.54 -40.68 23.02
CA HIS A 628 -5.43 -40.99 24.45
C HIS A 628 -5.23 -42.49 24.73
N GLN A 629 -5.04 -43.32 23.68
CA GLN A 629 -4.74 -44.75 23.81
C GLN A 629 -3.48 -45.24 23.06
N GLU A 630 -2.68 -44.34 22.46
CA GLU A 630 -1.32 -44.61 21.97
C GLU A 630 -0.34 -43.59 22.57
#